data_AF-A0A4Q4BR87-F1
#
_entry.id   AF-A0A4Q4BR87-F1
#
_cell.length_a   1.000
_cell.length_b   1.000
_cell.length_c   1.000
_cell.angle_alpha   90.00
_cell.angle_beta   90.00
_cell.angle_gamma   90.00
#
_symmetry.space_group_name_H-M   'P 1'
#
loop_
_entity.id
_entity.type
_entity.pdbx_description
1 polymer ?
#
loop_
_entity_poly.entity_id
_entity_poly.type
_entity_poly.pdbx_seq_one_letter_code
_entity_poly.pdbx_strand_id
1 'polypeptide(L)'
;MRQIMPRTLTALLISAVLGSPLAAEEKVDSGAYLAARVAESENDFRSAASWYAKAIIADSANPQLLDGAILAEMGVGDFELATKAAKLRKAAGGDASQLAEVALVADEAKREDYAALVAGADAGRDIGDLAGSLVVAWAKVGEGKMSEAVDAFDAVSKQKGYEAFGFYHKALALASVGDFEGADEILSGKAAGPIVVMRRGVFAHAQILSQLERNADALALLDRSFGTAADPIVDAVRRRLEAGEPIPFDTVTSARDGLAEVFYTISTALNGEADPVYTLLHLRVASYLRPDHSDALLLTADVLEELKQHDLAAQTYSSFPPDDPSYVTAEIGRVGALRSQGKSDAAIEALQTLARAHGDL
;
A
#
# COMPACT_ATOMS: atom_id res chain seq x y z
N MET A 1 -7.45 -33.29 -79.64
CA MET A 1 -7.56 -32.02 -78.87
C MET A 1 -8.89 -32.01 -78.14
N ARG A 2 -8.84 -31.83 -76.79
CA ARG A 2 -9.95 -31.52 -75.83
C ARG A 2 -11.07 -32.57 -75.69
N GLN A 3 -11.09 -33.34 -74.58
CA GLN A 3 -11.90 -33.15 -73.35
C GLN A 3 -13.42 -33.15 -73.64
N ILE A 4 -14.32 -33.89 -72.96
CA ILE A 4 -14.61 -33.90 -71.51
C ILE A 4 -15.35 -35.21 -71.14
N MET A 5 -14.98 -35.84 -70.03
CA MET A 5 -15.70 -36.93 -69.34
C MET A 5 -16.79 -36.35 -68.42
N PRO A 6 -18.01 -36.92 -68.32
CA PRO A 6 -18.90 -36.65 -67.20
C PRO A 6 -18.66 -37.70 -66.10
N ARG A 7 -18.16 -37.26 -64.94
CA ARG A 7 -18.14 -38.06 -63.70
C ARG A 7 -19.45 -37.83 -62.97
N THR A 8 -20.37 -38.79 -63.06
CA THR A 8 -21.57 -38.86 -62.22
C THR A 8 -21.24 -39.58 -60.91
N LEU A 9 -21.40 -38.82 -59.82
CA LEU A 9 -21.77 -39.20 -58.46
C LEU A 9 -21.84 -40.70 -58.10
N THR A 10 -21.01 -41.11 -57.13
CA THR A 10 -21.39 -42.17 -56.18
C THR A 10 -21.00 -41.72 -54.77
N ALA A 11 -21.93 -41.94 -53.85
CA ALA A 11 -22.14 -41.20 -52.62
C ALA A 11 -21.14 -41.51 -51.49
N LEU A 12 -20.90 -40.45 -50.71
CA LEU A 12 -20.44 -40.44 -49.33
C LEU A 12 -21.34 -41.31 -48.43
N LEU A 13 -20.74 -42.20 -47.64
CA LEU A 13 -21.27 -42.66 -46.36
C LEU A 13 -20.09 -42.68 -45.38
N ILE A 14 -19.77 -41.50 -44.81
CA ILE A 14 -18.95 -41.41 -43.61
C ILE A 14 -19.93 -41.43 -42.45
N SER A 15 -19.96 -42.55 -41.75
CA SER A 15 -20.71 -42.73 -40.51
C SER A 15 -20.31 -41.65 -39.52
N ALA A 16 -21.27 -40.78 -39.17
CA ALA A 16 -21.19 -39.93 -38.00
C ALA A 16 -21.20 -40.84 -36.77
N VAL A 17 -20.02 -41.14 -36.23
CA VAL A 17 -19.89 -41.52 -34.83
C VAL A 17 -20.24 -40.26 -34.04
N LEU A 18 -21.51 -40.17 -33.65
CA LEU A 18 -21.95 -39.29 -32.57
C LEU A 18 -21.21 -39.76 -31.32
N GLY A 19 -20.00 -39.23 -31.12
CA GLY A 19 -19.37 -39.24 -29.81
C GLY A 19 -20.36 -38.59 -28.86
N SER A 20 -20.79 -39.35 -27.85
CA SER A 20 -21.48 -38.81 -26.70
C SER A 20 -20.77 -37.52 -26.27
N PRO A 21 -21.49 -36.43 -25.92
CA PRO A 21 -20.80 -35.32 -25.28
C PRO A 21 -20.14 -35.94 -24.05
N LEU A 22 -18.81 -35.99 -24.06
CA LEU A 22 -18.04 -36.06 -22.84
C LEU A 22 -18.62 -34.92 -22.00
N ALA A 23 -19.36 -35.26 -20.95
CA ALA A 23 -19.63 -34.33 -19.90
C ALA A 23 -18.25 -33.86 -19.47
N ALA A 24 -17.87 -32.65 -19.92
CA ALA A 24 -16.65 -32.02 -19.49
C ALA A 24 -16.74 -32.02 -17.96
N GLU A 25 -15.77 -32.63 -17.32
CA GLU A 25 -15.60 -32.55 -15.88
C GLU A 25 -15.21 -31.09 -15.60
N GLU A 26 -16.20 -30.20 -15.62
CA GLU A 26 -16.03 -28.75 -15.54
C GLU A 26 -15.82 -28.38 -14.07
N LYS A 27 -14.70 -28.85 -13.51
CA LYS A 27 -14.23 -28.44 -12.18
C LYS A 27 -13.47 -27.11 -12.23
N VAL A 28 -13.05 -26.63 -13.39
CA VAL A 28 -12.23 -25.42 -13.54
C VAL A 28 -12.75 -24.58 -14.72
N ASP A 29 -13.23 -23.36 -14.46
CA ASP A 29 -13.52 -22.37 -15.53
C ASP A 29 -12.19 -21.84 -16.08
N SER A 30 -11.62 -22.61 -17.02
CA SER A 30 -10.32 -22.33 -17.61
C SER A 30 -10.32 -21.01 -18.41
N GLY A 31 -11.49 -20.60 -18.94
CA GLY A 31 -11.65 -19.33 -19.63
C GLY A 31 -11.54 -18.14 -18.68
N ALA A 32 -12.26 -18.19 -17.55
CA ALA A 32 -12.15 -17.18 -16.49
C ALA A 32 -10.74 -17.13 -15.90
N TYR A 33 -10.12 -18.28 -15.66
CA TYR A 33 -8.75 -18.34 -15.17
C TYR A 33 -7.75 -17.67 -16.13
N LEU A 34 -7.79 -18.01 -17.41
CA LEU A 34 -6.87 -17.41 -18.40
C LEU A 34 -7.13 -15.91 -18.56
N ALA A 35 -8.39 -15.46 -18.55
CA ALA A 35 -8.72 -14.04 -18.57
C ALA A 35 -8.17 -13.31 -17.33
N ALA A 36 -8.27 -13.93 -16.16
CA ALA A 36 -7.69 -13.40 -14.92
C ALA A 36 -6.16 -13.28 -15.01
N ARG A 37 -5.47 -14.31 -15.52
CA ARG A 37 -4.00 -14.30 -15.69
C ARG A 37 -3.53 -13.24 -16.68
N VAL A 38 -4.27 -13.03 -17.77
CA VAL A 38 -3.96 -11.96 -18.74
C VAL A 38 -4.13 -10.59 -18.06
N ALA A 39 -5.26 -10.35 -17.41
CA ALA A 39 -5.50 -9.10 -16.70
C ALA A 39 -4.44 -8.84 -15.60
N GLU A 40 -4.07 -9.86 -14.82
CA GLU A 40 -2.98 -9.78 -13.84
C GLU A 40 -1.65 -9.38 -14.50
N SER A 41 -1.29 -10.00 -15.64
CA SER A 41 -0.04 -9.68 -16.35
C SER A 41 -0.01 -8.25 -16.91
N GLU A 42 -1.18 -7.64 -17.10
CA GLU A 42 -1.35 -6.26 -17.52
C GLU A 42 -1.56 -5.30 -16.34
N ASN A 43 -1.47 -5.80 -15.11
CA ASN A 43 -1.78 -5.11 -13.86
C ASN A 43 -3.21 -4.54 -13.78
N ASP A 44 -4.12 -5.00 -14.65
CA ASP A 44 -5.54 -4.60 -14.60
C ASP A 44 -6.23 -5.31 -13.42
N PHE A 45 -6.01 -4.75 -12.24
CA PHE A 45 -6.49 -5.33 -10.98
C PHE A 45 -8.01 -5.43 -10.94
N ARG A 46 -8.76 -4.51 -11.55
CA ARG A 46 -10.23 -4.54 -11.56
C ARG A 46 -10.75 -5.69 -12.42
N SER A 47 -10.19 -5.87 -13.61
CA SER A 47 -10.54 -7.00 -14.48
C SER A 47 -10.08 -8.31 -13.88
N ALA A 48 -8.86 -8.38 -13.34
CA ALA A 48 -8.33 -9.55 -12.67
C ALA A 48 -9.24 -9.98 -11.51
N ALA A 49 -9.64 -9.05 -10.63
CA ALA A 49 -10.55 -9.32 -9.51
C ALA A 49 -11.88 -9.92 -10.00
N SER A 50 -12.48 -9.31 -11.03
CA SER A 50 -13.74 -9.79 -11.62
C SER A 50 -13.62 -11.20 -12.20
N TRP A 51 -12.53 -11.49 -12.91
CA TRP A 51 -12.30 -12.81 -13.51
C TRP A 51 -11.93 -13.87 -12.48
N TYR A 52 -11.12 -13.53 -11.46
CA TYR A 52 -10.82 -14.42 -10.35
C TYR A 52 -12.07 -14.74 -9.53
N ALA A 53 -12.92 -13.75 -9.25
CA ALA A 53 -14.19 -13.98 -8.58
C ALA A 53 -15.07 -14.97 -9.35
N LYS A 54 -15.09 -14.89 -10.68
CA LYS A 54 -15.79 -15.86 -11.53
C LYS A 54 -15.14 -17.26 -11.46
N ALA A 55 -13.82 -17.34 -11.54
CA ALA A 55 -13.10 -18.62 -11.51
C ALA A 55 -13.26 -19.36 -10.16
N ILE A 56 -13.26 -18.63 -9.05
CA ILE A 56 -13.43 -19.16 -7.69
C ILE A 56 -14.79 -19.83 -7.48
N ILE A 57 -15.84 -19.42 -8.21
CA ILE A 57 -17.16 -20.08 -8.13
C ILE A 57 -17.06 -21.55 -8.58
N ALA A 58 -16.22 -21.85 -9.57
CA ALA A 58 -16.03 -23.20 -10.08
C ALA A 58 -15.08 -24.04 -9.19
N ASP A 59 -14.02 -23.42 -8.65
CA ASP A 59 -13.00 -24.10 -7.84
C ASP A 59 -12.56 -23.28 -6.63
N SER A 60 -13.45 -23.17 -5.63
CA SER A 60 -13.27 -22.26 -4.47
C SER A 60 -12.14 -22.63 -3.51
N ALA A 61 -11.57 -23.84 -3.62
CA ALA A 61 -10.47 -24.31 -2.78
C ALA A 61 -9.11 -24.26 -3.51
N ASN A 62 -9.07 -23.75 -4.74
CA ASN A 62 -7.86 -23.69 -5.55
C ASN A 62 -6.88 -22.62 -5.02
N PRO A 63 -5.69 -23.00 -4.52
CA PRO A 63 -4.74 -22.04 -3.96
C PRO A 63 -4.33 -20.93 -4.93
N GLN A 64 -4.11 -21.27 -6.20
CA GLN A 64 -3.66 -20.31 -7.22
C GLN A 64 -4.74 -19.30 -7.60
N LEU A 65 -6.01 -19.72 -7.64
CA LEU A 65 -7.13 -18.79 -7.87
C LEU A 65 -7.27 -17.83 -6.70
N LEU A 66 -7.13 -18.34 -5.47
CA LEU A 66 -7.25 -17.53 -4.26
C LEU A 66 -6.07 -16.55 -4.14
N ASP A 67 -4.84 -16.96 -4.43
CA ASP A 67 -3.68 -16.06 -4.42
C ASP A 67 -3.82 -14.92 -5.46
N GLY A 68 -4.27 -15.25 -6.68
CA GLY A 68 -4.55 -14.23 -7.69
C GLY A 68 -5.69 -13.28 -7.31
N ALA A 69 -6.74 -13.79 -6.68
CA ALA A 69 -7.82 -12.95 -6.15
C ALA A 69 -7.32 -12.01 -5.05
N ILE A 70 -6.52 -12.50 -4.11
CA ILE A 70 -5.97 -11.64 -3.04
C ILE A 70 -5.13 -10.52 -3.65
N LEU A 71 -4.29 -10.82 -4.64
CA LEU A 71 -3.44 -9.82 -5.31
C LEU A 71 -4.29 -8.75 -6.00
N ALA A 72 -5.30 -9.19 -6.77
CA ALA A 72 -6.16 -8.29 -7.50
C ALA A 72 -6.99 -7.39 -6.57
N GLU A 73 -7.61 -7.97 -5.53
CA GLU A 73 -8.43 -7.20 -4.57
C GLU A 73 -7.58 -6.23 -3.76
N MET A 74 -6.37 -6.63 -3.31
CA MET A 74 -5.43 -5.71 -2.66
C MET A 74 -4.98 -4.59 -3.60
N GLY A 75 -4.71 -4.88 -4.88
CA GLY A 75 -4.35 -3.87 -5.89
C GLY A 75 -5.47 -2.85 -6.12
N VAL A 76 -6.72 -3.30 -6.15
CA VAL A 76 -7.92 -2.45 -6.18
C VAL A 76 -8.06 -1.64 -4.88
N GLY A 77 -7.65 -2.22 -3.75
CA GLY A 77 -7.83 -1.66 -2.40
C GLY A 77 -9.05 -2.20 -1.66
N ASP A 78 -9.69 -3.27 -2.16
CA ASP A 78 -10.81 -3.95 -1.49
C ASP A 78 -10.29 -4.99 -0.51
N PHE A 79 -9.91 -4.53 0.69
CA PHE A 79 -9.41 -5.41 1.74
C PHE A 79 -10.48 -6.33 2.31
N GLU A 80 -11.77 -5.98 2.22
CA GLU A 80 -12.84 -6.89 2.69
C GLU A 80 -12.88 -8.17 1.86
N LEU A 81 -12.79 -8.05 0.54
CA LEU A 81 -12.72 -9.20 -0.37
C LEU A 81 -11.35 -9.90 -0.31
N ALA A 82 -10.25 -9.15 -0.24
CA ALA A 82 -8.92 -9.73 -0.10
C ALA A 82 -8.79 -10.61 1.16
N THR A 83 -9.30 -10.14 2.30
CA THR A 83 -9.29 -10.91 3.56
C THR A 83 -10.18 -12.14 3.48
N LYS A 84 -11.34 -12.09 2.81
CA LYS A 84 -12.19 -13.28 2.60
C LYS A 84 -11.45 -14.34 1.77
N ALA A 85 -10.81 -13.92 0.67
CA ALA A 85 -10.00 -14.81 -0.16
C ALA A 85 -8.80 -15.37 0.62
N ALA A 86 -8.12 -14.55 1.44
CA ALA A 86 -7.01 -14.99 2.28
C ALA A 86 -7.42 -16.03 3.35
N LYS A 87 -8.59 -15.85 3.97
CA LYS A 87 -9.15 -16.84 4.93
C LYS A 87 -9.45 -18.17 4.23
N LEU A 88 -10.01 -18.14 3.02
CA LEU A 88 -10.21 -19.34 2.20
C LEU A 88 -8.87 -19.98 1.80
N ARG A 89 -7.89 -19.17 1.39
CA ARG A 89 -6.55 -19.63 0.98
C ARG A 89 -5.85 -20.38 2.10
N LYS A 90 -5.98 -19.88 3.33
CA LYS A 90 -5.44 -20.51 4.53
C LYS A 90 -6.19 -21.81 4.87
N ALA A 91 -7.51 -21.83 4.75
CA ALA A 91 -8.33 -23.01 5.00
C ALA A 91 -8.12 -24.13 3.97
N ALA A 92 -7.78 -23.80 2.73
CA ALA A 92 -7.45 -24.76 1.67
C ALA A 92 -6.15 -25.56 1.95
N GLY A 93 -5.28 -25.08 2.84
CA GLY A 93 -4.01 -25.71 3.17
C GLY A 93 -2.96 -25.57 2.05
N GLY A 94 -1.98 -26.48 2.03
CA GLY A 94 -0.85 -26.45 1.10
C GLY A 94 0.26 -25.50 1.54
N ASP A 95 1.04 -25.02 0.57
CA ASP A 95 2.15 -24.10 0.83
C ASP A 95 1.64 -22.77 1.41
N ALA A 96 2.44 -22.17 2.29
CA ALA A 96 2.12 -20.86 2.85
C ALA A 96 2.08 -19.80 1.76
N SER A 97 1.11 -18.89 1.84
CA SER A 97 0.99 -17.74 0.95
C SER A 97 1.31 -16.48 1.74
N GLN A 98 2.48 -15.88 1.47
CA GLN A 98 2.91 -14.62 2.08
C GLN A 98 1.87 -13.52 1.81
N LEU A 99 1.31 -13.49 0.60
CA LEU A 99 0.28 -12.55 0.20
C LEU A 99 -1.01 -12.70 1.03
N ALA A 100 -1.46 -13.94 1.27
CA ALA A 100 -2.58 -14.20 2.15
C ALA A 100 -2.29 -13.74 3.59
N GLU A 101 -1.08 -14.00 4.10
CA GLU A 101 -0.70 -13.55 5.44
C GLU A 101 -0.62 -12.01 5.56
N VAL A 102 -0.18 -11.29 4.53
CA VAL A 102 -0.23 -9.81 4.51
C VAL A 102 -1.67 -9.30 4.59
N ALA A 103 -2.61 -9.88 3.82
CA ALA A 103 -4.02 -9.50 3.87
C ALA A 103 -4.68 -9.83 5.23
N LEU A 104 -4.26 -10.92 5.88
CA LEU A 104 -4.72 -11.27 7.23
C LEU A 104 -4.14 -10.32 8.29
N VAL A 105 -2.86 -9.95 8.18
CA VAL A 105 -2.23 -8.95 9.07
C VAL A 105 -2.92 -7.60 8.94
N ALA A 106 -3.28 -7.18 7.73
CA ALA A 106 -4.04 -5.95 7.50
C ALA A 106 -5.41 -5.99 8.20
N ASP A 107 -6.16 -7.09 8.11
CA ASP A 107 -7.45 -7.29 8.82
C ASP A 107 -7.28 -7.27 10.34
N GLU A 108 -6.33 -8.04 10.86
CA GLU A 108 -6.04 -8.11 12.30
C GLU A 108 -5.62 -6.75 12.86
N ALA A 109 -4.75 -6.02 12.15
CA ALA A 109 -4.35 -4.67 12.51
C ALA A 109 -5.51 -3.67 12.44
N LYS A 110 -6.40 -3.77 11.45
CA LYS A 110 -7.59 -2.91 11.33
C LYS A 110 -8.58 -3.12 12.47
N ARG A 111 -8.74 -4.37 12.90
CA ARG A 111 -9.58 -4.76 14.06
C ARG A 111 -8.86 -4.58 15.40
N GLU A 112 -7.60 -4.14 15.38
CA GLU A 112 -6.75 -3.93 16.56
C GLU A 112 -6.55 -5.22 17.39
N ASP A 113 -6.56 -6.37 16.70
CA ASP A 113 -6.33 -7.70 17.27
C ASP A 113 -4.81 -7.96 17.40
N TYR A 114 -4.16 -7.15 18.25
CA TYR A 114 -2.70 -7.19 18.43
C TYR A 114 -2.21 -8.54 18.95
N ALA A 115 -3.01 -9.21 19.77
CA ALA A 115 -2.71 -10.56 20.24
C ALA A 115 -2.64 -11.57 19.08
N ALA A 116 -3.53 -11.49 18.10
CA ALA A 116 -3.48 -12.33 16.91
C ALA A 116 -2.23 -12.05 16.04
N LEU A 117 -1.81 -10.78 15.93
CA LEU A 117 -0.58 -10.41 15.21
C LEU A 117 0.66 -11.08 15.84
N VAL A 118 0.79 -11.00 17.17
CA VAL A 118 1.90 -11.63 17.91
C VAL A 118 1.84 -13.16 17.79
N ALA A 119 0.67 -13.75 18.03
CA ALA A 119 0.49 -15.20 17.95
C ALA A 119 0.75 -15.75 16.53
N GLY A 120 0.38 -14.99 15.50
CA GLY A 120 0.70 -15.33 14.11
C GLY A 120 2.21 -15.38 13.87
N ALA A 121 2.95 -14.36 14.34
CA ALA A 121 4.40 -14.33 14.23
C ALA A 121 5.07 -15.49 14.99
N ASP A 122 4.64 -15.78 16.22
CA ASP A 122 5.14 -16.90 17.03
C ASP A 122 4.87 -18.26 16.36
N ALA A 123 3.78 -18.37 15.58
CA ALA A 123 3.46 -19.55 14.79
C ALA A 123 4.22 -19.64 13.45
N GLY A 124 5.16 -18.72 13.18
CA GLY A 124 5.97 -18.71 11.97
C GLY A 124 5.28 -18.07 10.76
N ARG A 125 4.33 -17.15 10.96
CA ARG A 125 3.75 -16.35 9.89
C ARG A 125 4.87 -15.58 9.17
N ASP A 126 4.94 -15.76 7.85
CA ASP A 126 5.86 -15.03 6.99
C ASP A 126 5.13 -13.91 6.24
N ILE A 127 5.55 -12.68 6.51
CA ILE A 127 5.20 -11.47 5.74
C ILE A 127 6.47 -10.69 5.33
N GLY A 128 7.64 -11.35 5.35
CA GLY A 128 8.96 -10.73 5.23
C GLY A 128 9.53 -10.30 6.57
N ASP A 129 10.84 -10.52 6.76
CA ASP A 129 11.55 -10.38 8.04
C ASP A 129 11.38 -8.99 8.70
N LEU A 130 11.59 -7.91 7.94
CA LEU A 130 11.47 -6.54 8.44
C LEU A 130 10.02 -6.21 8.81
N ALA A 131 9.07 -6.50 7.92
CA ALA A 131 7.65 -6.25 8.15
C ALA A 131 7.15 -7.01 9.36
N GLY A 132 7.44 -8.32 9.45
CA GLY A 132 7.06 -9.17 10.57
C GLY A 132 7.60 -8.65 11.90
N SER A 133 8.88 -8.29 11.95
CA SER A 133 9.51 -7.80 13.18
C SER A 133 8.93 -6.48 13.66
N LEU A 134 8.68 -5.53 12.73
CA LEU A 134 8.08 -4.24 13.06
C LEU A 134 6.59 -4.36 13.42
N VAL A 135 5.84 -5.25 12.76
CA VAL A 135 4.44 -5.54 13.09
C VAL A 135 4.33 -6.08 14.51
N VAL A 136 5.21 -7.00 14.93
CA VAL A 136 5.25 -7.50 16.31
C VAL A 136 5.57 -6.38 17.30
N ALA A 137 6.54 -5.52 17.00
CA ALA A 137 6.91 -4.42 17.87
C ALA A 137 5.73 -3.43 18.06
N TRP A 138 5.03 -3.06 17.00
CA TRP A 138 3.84 -2.21 17.09
C TRP A 138 2.63 -2.90 17.71
N ALA A 139 2.45 -4.20 17.50
CA ALA A 139 1.42 -4.97 18.20
C ALA A 139 1.64 -4.93 19.73
N LYS A 140 2.89 -5.03 20.19
CA LYS A 140 3.22 -4.85 21.62
C LYS A 140 2.91 -3.44 22.13
N VAL A 141 3.09 -2.39 21.33
CA VAL A 141 2.59 -1.04 21.67
C VAL A 141 1.07 -1.06 21.84
N GLY A 142 0.35 -1.69 20.91
CA GLY A 142 -1.12 -1.82 20.96
C GLY A 142 -1.63 -2.62 22.15
N GLU A 143 -0.88 -3.61 22.63
CA GLU A 143 -1.16 -4.34 23.87
C GLU A 143 -0.79 -3.55 25.15
N GLY A 144 -0.23 -2.34 25.02
CA GLY A 144 0.25 -1.53 26.15
C GLY A 144 1.58 -2.02 26.76
N LYS A 145 2.28 -2.95 26.11
CA LYS A 145 3.54 -3.55 26.56
C LYS A 145 4.74 -2.73 26.06
N MET A 146 4.79 -1.45 26.42
CA MET A 146 5.77 -0.51 25.85
C MET A 146 7.24 -0.93 26.06
N SER A 147 7.60 -1.47 27.24
CA SER A 147 8.96 -1.98 27.47
C SER A 147 9.33 -3.10 26.50
N GLU A 148 8.41 -4.05 26.27
CA GLU A 148 8.65 -5.12 25.30
C GLU A 148 8.66 -4.64 23.85
N ALA A 149 7.88 -3.60 23.54
CA ALA A 149 7.89 -2.97 22.22
C ALA A 149 9.24 -2.30 21.94
N VAL A 150 9.78 -1.57 22.92
CA VAL A 150 11.12 -0.96 22.85
C VAL A 150 12.19 -2.02 22.63
N ASP A 151 12.16 -3.13 23.38
CA ASP A 151 13.09 -4.25 23.18
C ASP A 151 12.96 -4.86 21.78
N ALA A 152 11.74 -4.98 21.25
CA ALA A 152 11.49 -5.48 19.90
C ALA A 152 12.04 -4.53 18.82
N PHE A 153 11.85 -3.21 18.95
CA PHE A 153 12.47 -2.25 18.03
C PHE A 153 14.00 -2.23 18.13
N ASP A 154 14.56 -2.40 19.33
CA ASP A 154 16.00 -2.53 19.52
C ASP A 154 16.57 -3.82 18.94
N ALA A 155 15.78 -4.89 18.85
CA ALA A 155 16.16 -6.10 18.13
C ALA A 155 16.23 -5.83 16.63
N VAL A 156 15.25 -5.10 16.07
CA VAL A 156 15.25 -4.69 14.65
C VAL A 156 16.46 -3.80 14.35
N SER A 157 16.76 -2.80 15.20
CA SER A 157 17.85 -1.85 14.96
C SER A 157 19.25 -2.48 15.02
N LYS A 158 19.38 -3.70 15.54
CA LYS A 158 20.64 -4.47 15.57
C LYS A 158 20.82 -5.36 14.34
N GLN A 159 19.79 -5.53 13.52
CA GLN A 159 19.87 -6.31 12.29
C GLN A 159 20.49 -5.48 11.17
N LYS A 160 21.46 -6.08 10.48
CA LYS A 160 22.19 -5.40 9.40
C LYS A 160 21.23 -5.00 8.27
N GLY A 161 21.19 -3.71 7.94
CA GLY A 161 20.32 -3.14 6.92
C GLY A 161 18.96 -2.66 7.45
N TYR A 162 18.63 -2.92 8.72
CA TYR A 162 17.36 -2.51 9.35
C TYR A 162 17.53 -1.45 10.44
N GLU A 163 18.76 -0.98 10.66
CA GLU A 163 19.12 -0.05 11.74
C GLU A 163 18.20 1.18 11.75
N ALA A 164 18.09 1.86 10.60
CA ALA A 164 17.29 3.08 10.46
C ALA A 164 15.79 2.82 10.70
N PHE A 165 15.25 1.67 10.26
CA PHE A 165 13.85 1.33 10.48
C PHE A 165 13.55 1.09 11.95
N GLY A 166 14.40 0.30 12.64
CA GLY A 166 14.25 0.03 14.06
C GLY A 166 14.29 1.33 14.89
N PHE A 167 15.27 2.20 14.62
CA PHE A 167 15.38 3.48 15.33
C PHE A 167 14.22 4.43 15.01
N TYR A 168 13.83 4.56 13.74
CA TYR A 168 12.73 5.42 13.33
C TYR A 168 11.42 5.01 14.01
N HIS A 169 11.04 3.72 13.90
CA HIS A 169 9.80 3.25 14.51
C HIS A 169 9.84 3.29 16.04
N LYS A 170 10.98 3.03 16.67
CA LYS A 170 11.15 3.22 18.12
C LYS A 170 10.88 4.67 18.53
N ALA A 171 11.46 5.64 17.82
CA ALA A 171 11.26 7.06 18.11
C ALA A 171 9.78 7.46 17.98
N LEU A 172 9.10 7.00 16.93
CA LEU A 172 7.66 7.24 16.76
C LEU A 172 6.83 6.60 17.89
N ALA A 173 7.18 5.39 18.32
CA ALA A 173 6.49 4.72 19.42
C ALA A 173 6.66 5.47 20.74
N LEU A 174 7.86 5.97 21.05
CA LEU A 174 8.14 6.80 22.23
C LEU A 174 7.34 8.12 22.17
N ALA A 175 7.39 8.83 21.04
CA ALA A 175 6.66 10.07 20.84
C ALA A 175 5.14 9.88 20.94
N SER A 176 4.59 8.74 20.48
CA SER A 176 3.15 8.48 20.54
C SER A 176 2.60 8.33 21.96
N VAL A 177 3.46 8.04 22.95
CA VAL A 177 3.10 8.01 24.38
C VAL A 177 3.62 9.23 25.16
N GLY A 178 4.13 10.25 24.47
CA GLY A 178 4.60 11.51 25.04
C GLY A 178 6.05 11.51 25.52
N ASP A 179 6.83 10.46 25.27
CA ASP A 179 8.29 10.47 25.50
C ASP A 179 9.01 11.15 24.32
N PHE A 180 8.80 12.47 24.22
CA PHE A 180 9.36 13.30 23.16
C PHE A 180 10.88 13.48 23.33
N GLU A 181 11.39 13.52 24.55
CA GLU A 181 12.82 13.56 24.83
C GLU A 181 13.53 12.29 24.34
N GLY A 182 12.99 11.11 24.65
CA GLY A 182 13.54 9.83 24.17
C GLY A 182 13.48 9.73 22.65
N ALA A 183 12.41 10.22 22.04
CA ALA A 183 12.28 10.29 20.58
C ALA A 183 13.31 11.25 19.94
N ASP A 184 13.53 12.45 20.51
CA ASP A 184 14.55 13.40 20.04
C ASP A 184 15.95 12.81 20.14
N GLU A 185 16.31 12.17 21.26
CA GLU A 185 17.65 11.58 21.44
C GLU A 185 17.97 10.56 20.33
N ILE A 186 16.97 9.83 19.83
CA ILE A 186 17.11 8.92 18.69
C ILE A 186 17.20 9.70 17.37
N LEU A 187 16.20 10.54 17.05
CA LEU A 187 16.11 11.21 15.74
C LEU A 187 17.20 12.26 15.53
N SER A 188 17.70 12.90 16.59
CA SER A 188 18.85 13.81 16.53
C SER A 188 20.18 13.07 16.36
N GLY A 189 20.18 11.73 16.50
CA GLY A 189 21.36 10.88 16.41
C GLY A 189 22.27 10.89 17.64
N LYS A 190 21.82 11.41 18.79
CA LYS A 190 22.63 11.40 20.02
C LYS A 190 22.71 10.00 20.63
N ALA A 191 21.61 9.25 20.58
CA ALA A 191 21.53 7.90 21.14
C ALA A 191 22.22 6.84 20.28
N ALA A 192 22.15 6.96 18.95
CA ALA A 192 22.53 5.89 18.03
C ALA A 192 23.41 6.34 16.84
N GLY A 193 23.79 7.62 16.78
CA GLY A 193 24.38 8.24 15.59
C GLY A 193 23.31 8.71 14.59
N PRO A 194 23.68 9.50 13.58
CA PRO A 194 22.72 10.02 12.61
C PRO A 194 22.04 8.89 11.82
N ILE A 195 20.72 8.96 11.72
CA ILE A 195 19.93 8.12 10.82
C ILE A 195 19.38 8.98 9.68
N VAL A 196 19.33 8.41 8.48
CA VAL A 196 18.65 9.04 7.34
C VAL A 196 17.18 8.68 7.42
N VAL A 197 16.32 9.69 7.46
CA VAL A 197 14.86 9.53 7.48
C VAL A 197 14.24 10.15 6.23
N MET A 198 13.10 9.61 5.80
CA MET A 198 12.29 10.24 4.76
C MET A 198 11.71 11.58 5.20
N ARG A 199 11.18 12.36 4.24
CA ARG A 199 10.48 13.64 4.46
C ARG A 199 9.53 13.60 5.66
N ARG A 200 8.71 12.55 5.75
CA ARG A 200 7.77 12.32 6.86
C ARG A 200 8.45 12.24 8.22
N GLY A 201 9.62 11.61 8.31
CA GLY A 201 10.39 11.53 9.54
C GLY A 201 11.02 12.85 9.97
N VAL A 202 11.35 13.74 9.03
CA VAL A 202 11.77 15.11 9.35
C VAL A 202 10.61 15.90 9.96
N PHE A 203 9.40 15.79 9.41
CA PHE A 203 8.21 16.41 9.99
C PHE A 203 7.91 15.85 11.39
N ALA A 204 8.00 14.54 11.57
CA ALA A 204 7.86 13.90 12.88
C ALA A 204 8.83 14.48 13.92
N HIS A 205 10.10 14.64 13.55
CA HIS A 205 11.11 15.23 14.43
C HIS A 205 10.86 16.72 14.70
N ALA A 206 10.41 17.49 13.71
CA ALA A 206 10.01 18.88 13.90
C ALA A 206 8.81 19.02 14.86
N GLN A 207 7.83 18.12 14.78
CA GLN A 207 6.71 18.05 15.72
C GLN A 207 7.19 17.71 17.13
N ILE A 208 8.06 16.70 17.28
CA ILE A 208 8.69 16.33 18.57
C ILE A 208 9.43 17.53 19.18
N LEU A 209 10.26 18.22 18.39
CA LEU A 209 10.97 19.42 18.85
C LEU A 209 10.00 20.54 19.25
N SER A 210 8.88 20.71 18.54
CA SER A 210 7.85 21.67 18.91
C SER A 210 7.17 21.33 20.24
N GLN A 211 6.88 20.04 20.48
CA GLN A 211 6.33 19.56 21.76
C GLN A 211 7.30 19.75 22.93
N LEU A 212 8.61 19.78 22.66
CA LEU A 212 9.67 20.10 23.63
C LEU A 212 9.93 21.60 23.80
N GLU A 213 9.07 22.48 23.22
CA GLU A 213 9.24 23.93 23.19
C GLU A 213 10.54 24.39 22.48
N ARG A 214 11.12 23.53 21.63
CA ARG A 214 12.36 23.77 20.87
C ARG A 214 12.08 24.18 19.42
N ASN A 215 11.15 25.13 19.23
CA ASN A 215 10.75 25.61 17.90
C ASN A 215 11.93 26.13 17.05
N ALA A 216 12.94 26.75 17.69
CA ALA A 216 14.15 27.21 16.98
C ALA A 216 14.95 26.05 16.38
N ASP A 217 15.05 24.93 17.10
CA ASP A 217 15.73 23.73 16.60
C ASP A 217 14.89 23.05 15.51
N ALA A 218 13.56 23.05 15.64
CA ALA A 218 12.66 22.56 14.61
C ALA A 218 12.79 23.33 13.30
N LEU A 219 12.86 24.67 13.35
CA LEU A 219 13.11 25.51 12.18
C LEU A 219 14.48 25.21 11.54
N ALA A 220 15.54 25.11 12.35
CA ALA A 220 16.87 24.78 11.87
C ALA A 220 16.94 23.38 11.24
N LEU A 221 16.15 22.43 11.73
CA LEU A 221 15.99 21.11 11.13
C LEU A 221 15.30 21.19 9.76
N LEU A 222 14.17 21.91 9.66
CA LEU A 222 13.45 22.08 8.40
C LEU A 222 14.32 22.75 7.34
N ASP A 223 15.05 23.80 7.70
CA ASP A 223 15.94 24.52 6.77
C ASP A 223 17.09 23.65 6.26
N ARG A 224 17.66 22.81 7.12
CA ARG A 224 18.71 21.87 6.71
C ARG A 224 18.19 20.77 5.78
N SER A 225 16.98 20.28 6.04
CA SER A 225 16.40 19.15 5.32
C SER A 225 15.78 19.55 3.98
N PHE A 226 15.17 20.73 3.91
CA PHE A 226 14.38 21.17 2.75
C PHE A 226 14.96 22.41 2.04
N GLY A 227 15.97 23.07 2.63
CA GLY A 227 16.45 24.35 2.14
C GLY A 227 15.41 25.46 2.32
N THR A 228 15.62 26.61 1.68
CA THR A 228 14.76 27.81 1.82
C THR A 228 13.89 28.09 0.60
N ALA A 229 13.78 27.12 -0.33
CA ALA A 229 12.86 27.22 -1.45
C ALA A 229 11.41 27.15 -0.94
N ALA A 230 10.49 27.78 -1.67
CA ALA A 230 9.08 27.75 -1.35
C ALA A 230 8.55 26.31 -1.44
N ASP A 231 7.93 25.84 -0.36
CA ASP A 231 7.26 24.55 -0.26
C ASP A 231 6.03 24.77 0.63
N PRO A 232 4.81 24.79 0.06
CA PRO A 232 3.61 25.17 0.82
C PRO A 232 3.38 24.37 2.11
N ILE A 233 3.78 23.09 2.12
CA ILE A 233 3.62 22.22 3.29
C ILE A 233 4.67 22.58 4.35
N VAL A 234 5.94 22.71 3.97
CA VAL A 234 7.01 23.10 4.90
C VAL A 234 6.78 24.52 5.42
N ASP A 235 6.37 25.45 4.57
CA ASP A 235 6.16 26.86 4.91
C ASP A 235 4.96 27.05 5.84
N ALA A 236 3.93 26.20 5.75
CA ALA A 236 2.85 26.18 6.74
C ALA A 236 3.37 25.77 8.13
N VAL A 237 4.24 24.76 8.20
CA VAL A 237 4.86 24.32 9.46
C VAL A 237 5.78 25.42 10.02
N ARG A 238 6.62 26.05 9.18
CA ARG A 238 7.49 27.18 9.58
C ARG A 238 6.70 28.31 10.24
N ARG A 239 5.63 28.78 9.58
CA ARG A 239 4.79 29.89 10.10
C ARG A 239 4.25 29.59 11.50
N ARG A 240 3.80 28.36 11.76
CA ARG A 240 3.31 27.96 13.09
C ARG A 240 4.43 27.95 14.13
N LEU A 241 5.59 27.41 13.79
CA LEU A 241 6.77 27.39 14.68
C LEU A 241 7.24 28.81 15.02
N GLU A 242 7.29 29.72 14.04
CA GLU A 242 7.67 31.13 14.21
C GLU A 242 6.65 31.92 15.06
N ALA A 243 5.36 31.60 14.93
CA ALA A 243 4.30 32.15 15.76
C ALA A 243 4.33 31.63 17.22
N GLY A 244 5.20 30.67 17.53
CA GLY A 244 5.25 30.04 18.85
C GLY A 244 4.09 29.08 19.11
N GLU A 245 3.35 28.68 18.07
CA GLU A 245 2.24 27.74 18.20
C GLU A 245 2.78 26.31 18.34
N PRO A 246 2.40 25.57 19.39
CA PRO A 246 2.75 24.16 19.50
C PRO A 246 2.18 23.36 18.33
N ILE A 247 3.04 22.58 17.65
CA ILE A 247 2.60 21.67 16.60
C ILE A 247 2.38 20.29 17.21
N PRO A 248 1.16 19.76 17.20
CA PRO A 248 0.88 18.44 17.75
C PRO A 248 1.68 17.36 17.02
N PHE A 249 2.06 16.32 17.75
CA PHE A 249 2.59 15.10 17.15
C PHE A 249 1.43 14.25 16.62
N ASP A 250 1.31 14.18 15.30
CA ASP A 250 0.24 13.45 14.60
C ASP A 250 0.80 12.40 13.61
N THR A 251 2.13 12.26 13.57
CA THR A 251 2.79 11.29 12.68
C THR A 251 2.34 9.87 12.99
N VAL A 252 2.22 9.50 14.26
CA VAL A 252 1.62 8.23 14.73
C VAL A 252 0.91 8.48 16.05
N THR A 253 -0.41 8.29 16.10
CA THR A 253 -1.22 8.53 17.32
C THR A 253 -1.74 7.25 17.97
N SER A 254 -1.58 6.11 17.29
CA SER A 254 -2.02 4.80 17.75
C SER A 254 -1.11 3.70 17.23
N ALA A 255 -1.20 2.50 17.81
CA ALA A 255 -0.48 1.34 17.28
C ALA A 255 -0.94 0.97 15.86
N ARG A 256 -2.21 1.22 15.51
CA ARG A 256 -2.71 1.03 14.14
C ARG A 256 -2.05 2.00 13.15
N ASP A 257 -1.84 3.25 13.54
CA ASP A 257 -1.10 4.23 12.73
C ASP A 257 0.38 3.82 12.58
N GLY A 258 0.97 3.28 13.66
CA GLY A 258 2.33 2.76 13.63
C GLY A 258 2.48 1.56 12.69
N LEU A 259 1.50 0.64 12.69
CA LEU A 259 1.42 -0.45 11.72
C LEU A 259 1.25 0.08 10.28
N ALA A 260 0.41 1.09 10.06
CA ALA A 260 0.31 1.74 8.75
C ALA A 260 1.67 2.31 8.30
N GLU A 261 2.39 2.93 9.23
CA GLU A 261 3.72 3.48 8.97
C GLU A 261 4.74 2.40 8.62
N VAL A 262 4.65 1.18 9.17
CA VAL A 262 5.53 0.06 8.77
C VAL A 262 5.42 -0.23 7.28
N PHE A 263 4.19 -0.36 6.80
CA PHE A 263 3.96 -0.67 5.38
C PHE A 263 4.34 0.53 4.49
N TYR A 264 4.13 1.76 4.96
CA TYR A 264 4.59 2.95 4.24
C TYR A 264 6.12 3.02 4.14
N THR A 265 6.86 2.89 5.25
CA THR A 265 8.33 3.01 5.25
C THR A 265 8.98 1.93 4.38
N ILE A 266 8.48 0.70 4.45
CA ILE A 266 8.92 -0.39 3.56
C ILE A 266 8.68 -0.02 2.10
N SER A 267 7.51 0.51 1.76
CA SER A 267 7.19 0.95 0.39
C SER A 267 8.16 2.02 -0.11
N THR A 268 8.51 3.00 0.74
CA THR A 268 9.47 4.05 0.33
C THR A 268 10.87 3.51 0.04
N ALA A 269 11.29 2.45 0.72
CA ALA A 269 12.58 1.81 0.48
C ALA A 269 12.59 0.92 -0.76
N LEU A 270 11.42 0.43 -1.18
CA LEU A 270 11.24 -0.41 -2.38
C LEU A 270 11.00 0.43 -3.65
N ASN A 271 10.50 1.66 -3.49
CA ASN A 271 10.09 2.48 -4.61
C ASN A 271 11.24 2.78 -5.58
N GLY A 272 11.08 2.40 -6.85
CA GLY A 272 12.11 2.52 -7.89
C GLY A 272 13.20 1.45 -7.89
N GLU A 273 13.24 0.57 -6.86
CA GLU A 273 14.23 -0.50 -6.72
C GLU A 273 13.61 -1.90 -6.91
N ALA A 274 12.35 -2.08 -6.51
CA ALA A 274 11.62 -3.34 -6.56
C ALA A 274 10.49 -3.33 -7.61
N ASP A 275 9.80 -4.46 -7.73
CA ASP A 275 8.57 -4.56 -8.54
C ASP A 275 7.51 -3.57 -8.02
N PRO A 276 6.98 -2.65 -8.87
CA PRO A 276 5.99 -1.67 -8.45
C PRO A 276 4.70 -2.29 -7.90
N VAL A 277 4.32 -3.52 -8.31
CA VAL A 277 3.17 -4.22 -7.73
C VAL A 277 3.42 -4.53 -6.26
N TYR A 278 4.63 -4.96 -5.90
CA TYR A 278 4.98 -5.25 -4.51
C TYR A 278 4.94 -3.98 -3.63
N THR A 279 5.45 -2.86 -4.17
CA THR A 279 5.33 -1.52 -3.55
C THR A 279 3.85 -1.12 -3.37
N LEU A 280 3.02 -1.30 -4.41
CA LEU A 280 1.59 -1.00 -4.34
C LEU A 280 0.87 -1.77 -3.22
N LEU A 281 1.14 -3.07 -3.09
CA LEU A 281 0.48 -3.91 -2.09
C LEU A 281 0.74 -3.41 -0.66
N HIS A 282 1.97 -2.96 -0.36
CA HIS A 282 2.31 -2.39 0.95
C HIS A 282 1.63 -1.04 1.16
N LEU A 283 1.65 -0.15 0.16
CA LEU A 283 0.97 1.14 0.22
C LEU A 283 -0.55 1.01 0.41
N ARG A 284 -1.15 -0.01 -0.19
CA ARG A 284 -2.57 -0.35 -0.02
C ARG A 284 -2.86 -0.78 1.41
N VAL A 285 -1.98 -1.56 2.05
CA VAL A 285 -2.12 -1.89 3.49
C VAL A 285 -2.01 -0.62 4.34
N ALA A 286 -1.01 0.23 4.09
CA ALA A 286 -0.84 1.49 4.82
C ALA A 286 -2.11 2.37 4.73
N SER A 287 -2.65 2.55 3.53
CA SER A 287 -3.86 3.32 3.26
C SER A 287 -5.11 2.69 3.87
N TYR A 288 -5.21 1.36 3.92
CA TYR A 288 -6.32 0.66 4.56
C TYR A 288 -6.33 0.86 6.08
N LEU A 289 -5.15 0.80 6.71
CA LEU A 289 -4.99 1.01 8.14
C LEU A 289 -5.19 2.48 8.53
N ARG A 290 -4.71 3.40 7.68
CA ARG A 290 -4.76 4.84 7.89
C ARG A 290 -5.22 5.58 6.61
N PRO A 291 -6.54 5.75 6.40
CA PRO A 291 -7.10 6.40 5.21
C PRO A 291 -6.76 7.88 5.04
N ASP A 292 -6.28 8.54 6.09
CA ASP A 292 -5.81 9.93 6.10
C ASP A 292 -4.27 10.02 6.04
N HIS A 293 -3.58 8.94 5.64
CA HIS A 293 -2.13 8.96 5.43
C HIS A 293 -1.81 9.56 4.05
N SER A 294 -1.75 10.89 3.99
CA SER A 294 -1.58 11.67 2.76
C SER A 294 -0.35 11.25 1.94
N ASP A 295 0.79 10.99 2.59
CA ASP A 295 2.01 10.55 1.90
C ASP A 295 1.85 9.15 1.26
N ALA A 296 1.19 8.22 1.97
CA ALA A 296 0.93 6.87 1.44
C ALA A 296 -0.07 6.92 0.27
N LEU A 297 -1.08 7.77 0.34
CA LEU A 297 -2.05 7.96 -0.74
C LEU A 297 -1.43 8.57 -1.99
N LEU A 298 -0.59 9.61 -1.85
CA LEU A 298 0.15 10.20 -2.97
C LEU A 298 1.04 9.16 -3.66
N LEU A 299 1.85 8.44 -2.87
CA LEU A 299 2.74 7.42 -3.42
C LEU A 299 1.96 6.23 -4.01
N THR A 300 0.80 5.87 -3.45
CA THR A 300 -0.11 4.88 -4.04
C THR A 300 -0.54 5.30 -5.44
N ALA A 301 -0.94 6.56 -5.60
CA ALA A 301 -1.40 7.08 -6.87
C ALA A 301 -0.27 7.16 -7.92
N ASP A 302 0.94 7.55 -7.51
CA ASP A 302 2.13 7.55 -8.37
C ASP A 302 2.48 6.14 -8.87
N VAL A 303 2.50 5.15 -7.98
CA VAL A 303 2.77 3.75 -8.35
C VAL A 303 1.67 3.20 -9.27
N LEU A 304 0.41 3.59 -9.06
CA LEU A 304 -0.68 3.22 -9.98
C LEU A 304 -0.51 3.86 -11.36
N GLU A 305 -0.03 5.10 -11.46
CA GLU A 305 0.30 5.72 -12.76
C GLU A 305 1.44 4.97 -13.46
N GLU A 306 2.49 4.55 -12.73
CA GLU A 306 3.59 3.73 -13.27
C GLU A 306 3.06 2.37 -13.82
N LEU A 307 2.14 1.75 -13.08
CA LEU A 307 1.44 0.53 -13.47
C LEU A 307 0.36 0.74 -14.54
N LYS A 308 0.20 1.98 -15.05
CA LYS A 308 -0.82 2.39 -16.05
C LYS A 308 -2.26 2.19 -15.60
N GLN A 309 -2.48 2.08 -14.29
CA GLN A 309 -3.79 1.95 -13.66
C GLN A 309 -4.41 3.32 -13.40
N HIS A 310 -4.54 4.12 -14.46
CA HIS A 310 -4.91 5.53 -14.38
C HIS A 310 -6.27 5.78 -13.70
N ASP A 311 -7.23 4.86 -13.85
CA ASP A 311 -8.54 4.98 -13.19
C ASP A 311 -8.43 4.81 -11.67
N LEU A 312 -7.60 3.88 -11.20
CA LEU A 312 -7.32 3.70 -9.77
C LEU A 312 -6.48 4.86 -9.23
N ALA A 313 -5.53 5.38 -10.00
CA ALA A 313 -4.75 6.56 -9.62
C ALA A 313 -5.65 7.79 -9.45
N ALA A 314 -6.50 8.08 -10.44
CA ALA A 314 -7.46 9.18 -10.36
C ALA A 314 -8.42 9.04 -9.18
N GLN A 315 -8.90 7.81 -8.89
CA GLN A 315 -9.72 7.55 -7.71
C GLN A 315 -8.98 7.84 -6.40
N THR A 316 -7.70 7.46 -6.33
CA THR A 316 -6.86 7.68 -5.14
C THR A 316 -6.59 9.16 -4.94
N TYR A 317 -6.27 9.92 -5.99
CA TYR A 317 -6.13 11.37 -5.89
C TYR A 317 -7.42 12.07 -5.47
N SER A 318 -8.58 11.55 -5.89
CA SER A 318 -9.88 12.12 -5.53
C SER A 318 -10.28 11.89 -4.07
N SER A 319 -9.54 11.08 -3.30
CA SER A 319 -9.86 10.84 -1.88
C SER A 319 -9.34 11.93 -0.95
N PHE A 320 -8.52 12.86 -1.44
CA PHE A 320 -7.98 13.96 -0.64
C PHE A 320 -9.08 14.98 -0.33
N PRO A 321 -9.32 15.31 0.94
CA PRO A 321 -10.28 16.35 1.27
C PRO A 321 -9.71 17.74 0.93
N PRO A 322 -10.55 18.75 0.63
CA PRO A 322 -10.09 20.08 0.20
C PRO A 322 -9.22 20.85 1.20
N ASP A 323 -9.26 20.47 2.48
CA ASP A 323 -8.47 21.06 3.56
C ASP A 323 -7.14 20.33 3.83
N ASP A 324 -6.87 19.20 3.16
CA ASP A 324 -5.58 18.52 3.24
C ASP A 324 -4.47 19.39 2.60
N PRO A 325 -3.32 19.58 3.27
CA PRO A 325 -2.20 20.34 2.69
C PRO A 325 -1.70 19.83 1.33
N SER A 326 -1.94 18.56 1.04
CA SER A 326 -1.57 17.87 -0.20
C SER A 326 -2.67 17.91 -1.25
N TYR A 327 -3.84 18.50 -0.97
CA TYR A 327 -4.99 18.52 -1.89
C TYR A 327 -4.63 19.05 -3.27
N VAL A 328 -3.90 20.18 -3.33
CA VAL A 328 -3.50 20.79 -4.62
C VAL A 328 -2.57 19.86 -5.40
N THR A 329 -1.61 19.23 -4.73
CA THR A 329 -0.72 18.21 -5.33
C THR A 329 -1.53 17.03 -5.85
N ALA A 330 -2.49 16.54 -5.06
CA ALA A 330 -3.35 15.44 -5.45
C ALA A 330 -4.22 15.78 -6.67
N GLU A 331 -4.81 16.98 -6.72
CA GLU A 331 -5.60 17.45 -7.84
C GLU A 331 -4.77 17.60 -9.13
N ILE A 332 -3.52 18.07 -9.04
CA ILE A 332 -2.59 18.09 -10.18
C ILE A 332 -2.31 16.65 -10.66
N GLY A 333 -2.08 15.72 -9.73
CA GLY A 333 -1.93 14.29 -10.04
C GLY A 333 -3.16 13.71 -10.73
N ARG A 334 -4.37 14.03 -10.23
CA ARG A 334 -5.66 13.61 -10.80
C ARG A 334 -5.82 14.08 -12.24
N VAL A 335 -5.47 15.34 -12.52
CA VAL A 335 -5.46 15.91 -13.87
C VAL A 335 -4.49 15.13 -14.77
N GLY A 336 -3.31 14.80 -14.27
CA GLY A 336 -2.34 13.95 -14.95
C GLY A 336 -2.94 12.61 -15.37
N ALA A 337 -3.54 11.90 -14.41
CA ALA A 337 -4.20 10.61 -14.63
C ALA A 337 -5.36 10.70 -15.64
N LEU A 338 -6.21 11.74 -15.54
CA LEU A 338 -7.30 11.98 -16.49
C LEU A 338 -6.79 12.19 -17.92
N ARG A 339 -5.69 12.92 -18.08
CA ARG A 339 -5.04 13.11 -19.38
C ARG A 339 -4.50 11.79 -19.92
N SER A 340 -3.88 10.96 -19.08
CA SER A 340 -3.40 9.62 -19.45
C SER A 340 -4.55 8.67 -19.89
N GLN A 341 -5.75 8.87 -19.35
CA GLN A 341 -6.99 8.19 -19.80
C GLN A 341 -7.58 8.75 -21.12
N GLY A 342 -6.96 9.78 -21.71
CA GLY A 342 -7.49 10.46 -22.89
C GLY A 342 -8.65 11.43 -22.60
N LYS A 343 -8.96 11.71 -21.32
CA LYS A 343 -10.04 12.62 -20.88
C LYS A 343 -9.55 14.07 -20.78
N SER A 344 -8.97 14.60 -21.85
CA SER A 344 -8.31 15.92 -21.88
C SER A 344 -9.25 17.08 -21.52
N ASP A 345 -10.51 17.05 -21.97
CA ASP A 345 -11.47 18.12 -21.67
C ASP A 345 -11.77 18.19 -20.16
N ALA A 346 -11.95 17.04 -19.51
CA ALA A 346 -12.14 16.96 -18.06
C ALA A 346 -10.88 17.40 -17.29
N ALA A 347 -9.68 17.07 -17.79
CA ALA A 347 -8.43 17.51 -17.20
C ALA A 347 -8.27 19.04 -17.26
N ILE A 348 -8.64 19.67 -18.39
CA ILE A 348 -8.62 21.14 -18.54
C ILE A 348 -9.62 21.80 -17.60
N GLU A 349 -10.85 21.29 -17.52
CA GLU A 349 -11.88 21.83 -16.61
C GLU A 349 -11.44 21.76 -15.14
N ALA A 350 -10.86 20.62 -14.73
CA ALA A 350 -10.32 20.45 -13.39
C ALA A 350 -9.19 21.44 -13.08
N LEU A 351 -8.22 21.62 -13.99
CA LEU A 351 -7.16 22.61 -13.82
C LEU A 351 -7.67 24.05 -13.75
N GLN A 352 -8.64 24.41 -14.58
CA GLN A 352 -9.24 25.76 -14.54
C GLN A 352 -9.95 26.03 -13.23
N THR A 353 -10.58 25.00 -12.65
CA THR A 353 -11.24 25.10 -11.34
C THR A 353 -10.20 25.25 -10.23
N LEU A 354 -9.16 24.42 -10.24
CA LEU A 354 -8.06 24.47 -9.28
C LEU A 354 -7.34 25.83 -9.31
N ALA A 355 -7.01 26.34 -10.49
CA ALA A 355 -6.35 27.63 -10.66
C ALA A 355 -7.21 28.83 -10.20
N ARG A 356 -8.54 28.75 -10.28
CA ARG A 356 -9.42 29.80 -9.74
C ARG A 356 -9.49 29.77 -8.22
N ALA A 357 -9.41 28.58 -7.62
CA ALA A 357 -9.52 28.39 -6.18
C ALA A 357 -8.19 28.57 -5.43
N HIS A 358 -7.07 28.29 -6.09
CA HIS A 358 -5.73 28.21 -5.48
C HIS A 358 -4.64 28.89 -6.34
N GLY A 359 -4.99 29.91 -7.12
CA GLY A 359 -4.07 30.54 -8.09
C GLY A 359 -2.96 31.41 -7.50
N ASP A 360 -2.89 31.52 -6.17
CA ASP A 360 -1.93 32.28 -5.38
C ASP A 360 -0.89 31.41 -4.63
N LEU A 361 -1.04 30.08 -4.70
CA LEU A 361 0.02 29.11 -4.39
C LEU A 361 1.04 29.07 -5.53
#